data_AF-A0A7V9CFH2-F1
#
_entry.id   AF-A0A7V9CFH2-F1
#
_cell.length_a   1.000
_cell.length_b   1.000
_cell.length_c   1.000
_cell.angle_alpha   90.00
_cell.angle_beta   90.00
_cell.angle_gamma   90.00
#
_symmetry.space_group_name_H-M   'P 1'
#
loop_
_entity.id
_entity.type
_entity.pdbx_description
1 polymer ?
#
loop_
_entity_poly.entity_id
_entity_poly.type
_entity_poly.pdbx_seq_one_letter_code
_entity_poly.pdbx_strand_id
1 'polypeptide(L)'
;MSPPAKALDPKPPTPAKVAAAYFAALAARDVEAMVACWAPGGRELIRGQVDTTAPDGVRAYFTALFAAFPDLEFRVVATTVQKERAVVRWELSGTFAGAPFGGIEPTGARLELEGMDELTITDGLIQENNAFTDGMTFARQIGMLPAEGSPADQRVLKAFNAKSRLASRLQASGAEHVADGVWRVRGGMPKKTMNVYLVRDGDGVLAFDAGIRQMGRGIATAAAQLGGLTRIVLGHAHADHRGAAAELAVPTFCHADDQADAEGDGGAHYFDLSKLRFYGRAAFGRLLPFWDGGPVPITGTLAEGDDVAGFSVVHLPGHAPGLIALWRGEDRLALTSDCFYTVDPQTTIYGPPRVPLAAFNQDTEQARASIRKLAGYAPAAAWPGHAEPLTGDVAAALEQAAATT
;
A
#
# COMPACT_ATOMS: atom_id res chain seq x y z
N MET A 1 7.21 25.13 -73.33
CA MET A 1 7.71 24.00 -72.53
C MET A 1 6.90 23.94 -71.25
N SER A 2 5.98 22.98 -71.15
CA SER A 2 5.23 22.74 -69.90
C SER A 2 6.17 22.08 -68.88
N PRO A 3 6.11 22.46 -67.59
CA PRO A 3 6.91 21.79 -66.57
C PRO A 3 6.46 20.34 -66.39
N PRO A 4 7.36 19.38 -66.10
CA PRO A 4 6.98 18.00 -65.87
C PRO A 4 6.15 17.92 -64.58
N ALA A 5 5.05 17.16 -64.64
CA ALA A 5 4.25 16.85 -63.46
C ALA A 5 5.14 16.13 -62.44
N LYS A 6 5.23 16.68 -61.22
CA LYS A 6 5.80 15.97 -60.06
C LYS A 6 5.01 14.67 -59.89
N ALA A 7 5.68 13.52 -59.99
CA ALA A 7 5.11 12.25 -59.55
C ALA A 7 4.72 12.43 -58.08
N LEU A 8 3.43 12.25 -57.77
CA LEU A 8 2.96 12.17 -56.40
C LEU A 8 3.55 10.90 -55.80
N ASP A 9 4.29 11.03 -54.69
CA ASP A 9 4.77 9.88 -53.94
C ASP A 9 3.59 8.95 -53.60
N PRO A 10 3.76 7.62 -53.70
CA PRO A 10 2.68 6.68 -53.44
C PRO A 10 2.14 6.90 -52.02
N LYS A 11 0.82 7.08 -51.92
CA LYS A 11 0.14 7.28 -50.64
C LYS A 11 0.49 6.12 -49.69
N PRO A 12 0.85 6.40 -48.42
CA PRO A 12 1.21 5.35 -47.48
C PRO A 12 0.07 4.33 -47.31
N PRO A 13 0.40 3.05 -47.05
CA PRO A 13 -0.61 2.02 -46.84
C PRO A 13 -1.52 2.37 -45.66
N THR A 14 -2.81 2.06 -45.80
CA THR A 14 -3.79 2.27 -44.74
C THR A 14 -3.49 1.37 -43.54
N PRO A 15 -3.86 1.75 -42.30
CA PRO A 15 -3.67 0.92 -41.10
C PRO A 15 -4.20 -0.50 -41.22
N ALA A 16 -5.35 -0.71 -41.89
CA ALA A 16 -5.88 -2.05 -42.17
C ALA A 16 -4.94 -2.93 -43.02
N LYS A 17 -4.25 -2.33 -44.00
CA LYS A 17 -3.29 -3.04 -44.86
C LYS A 17 -2.00 -3.35 -44.11
N VAL A 18 -1.51 -2.41 -43.29
CA VAL A 18 -0.31 -2.60 -42.48
C VAL A 18 -0.54 -3.71 -41.44
N ALA A 19 -1.66 -3.66 -40.71
CA ALA A 19 -2.02 -4.71 -39.76
C ALA A 19 -2.16 -6.08 -40.45
N ALA A 20 -2.86 -6.15 -41.58
CA ALA A 20 -2.99 -7.40 -42.34
C ALA A 20 -1.63 -7.94 -42.82
N ALA A 21 -0.73 -7.07 -43.29
CA ALA A 21 0.61 -7.46 -43.71
C ALA A 21 1.46 -7.99 -42.55
N TYR A 22 1.44 -7.30 -41.40
CA TYR A 22 2.17 -7.70 -40.21
C TYR A 22 1.73 -9.07 -39.68
N PHE A 23 0.42 -9.29 -39.51
CA PHE A 23 -0.08 -10.58 -39.02
C PHE A 23 0.02 -11.71 -40.05
N ALA A 24 -0.02 -11.40 -41.36
CA ALA A 24 0.29 -12.39 -42.39
C ALA A 24 1.76 -12.82 -42.34
N ALA A 25 2.69 -11.87 -42.13
CA ALA A 25 4.11 -12.16 -41.93
C ALA A 25 4.34 -13.00 -40.67
N LEU A 26 3.66 -12.69 -39.57
CA LEU A 26 3.70 -13.47 -38.34
C LEU A 26 3.18 -14.90 -38.56
N ALA A 27 2.03 -15.07 -39.21
CA ALA A 27 1.49 -16.38 -39.54
C ALA A 27 2.41 -17.20 -40.48
N ALA A 28 3.14 -16.52 -41.37
CA ALA A 28 4.15 -17.13 -42.23
C ALA A 28 5.51 -17.35 -41.53
N ARG A 29 5.67 -16.87 -40.28
CA ARG A 29 6.91 -16.85 -39.51
C ARG A 29 8.06 -16.12 -40.21
N ASP A 30 7.72 -15.10 -41.01
CA ASP A 30 8.66 -14.25 -41.74
C ASP A 30 9.01 -13.02 -40.90
N VAL A 31 10.06 -13.16 -40.07
CA VAL A 31 10.50 -12.10 -39.15
C VAL A 31 10.91 -10.82 -39.89
N GLU A 32 11.50 -10.93 -41.08
CA GLU A 32 11.95 -9.74 -41.82
C GLU A 32 10.76 -8.98 -42.41
N ALA A 33 9.74 -9.68 -42.92
CA ALA A 33 8.50 -9.04 -43.34
C ALA A 33 7.73 -8.42 -42.14
N MET A 34 7.82 -9.03 -40.95
CA MET A 34 7.25 -8.44 -39.74
C MET A 34 7.92 -7.11 -39.39
N VAL A 35 9.25 -7.08 -39.24
CA VAL A 35 9.96 -5.84 -38.85
C VAL A 35 9.89 -4.75 -39.92
N ALA A 36 9.70 -5.09 -41.20
CA ALA A 36 9.47 -4.12 -42.27
C ALA A 36 8.16 -3.33 -42.11
N CYS A 37 7.21 -3.81 -41.29
CA CYS A 37 5.96 -3.10 -41.00
C CYS A 37 6.13 -2.03 -39.90
N TRP A 38 7.29 -1.97 -39.23
CA TRP A 38 7.52 -1.11 -38.06
C TRP A 38 8.27 0.18 -38.39
N ALA A 39 7.94 1.23 -37.66
CA ALA A 39 8.76 2.43 -37.62
C ALA A 39 10.03 2.16 -36.78
N PRO A 40 11.19 2.74 -37.16
CA PRO A 40 12.38 2.71 -36.30
C PRO A 40 12.08 3.28 -34.92
N GLY A 41 12.35 2.52 -33.86
CA GLY A 41 12.05 2.91 -32.48
C GLY A 41 10.59 2.68 -32.05
N GLY A 42 9.74 2.10 -32.92
CA GLY A 42 8.39 1.71 -32.55
C GLY A 42 8.38 0.71 -31.39
N ARG A 43 7.39 0.80 -30.50
CA ARG A 43 7.37 0.05 -29.23
C ARG A 43 6.51 -1.21 -29.30
N GLU A 44 7.07 -2.34 -28.90
CA GLU A 44 6.35 -3.61 -28.75
C GLU A 44 6.16 -3.89 -27.25
N LEU A 45 4.90 -3.93 -26.82
CA LEU A 45 4.49 -4.12 -25.44
C LEU A 45 3.59 -5.35 -25.32
N ILE A 46 4.19 -6.50 -25.01
CA ILE A 46 3.44 -7.71 -24.63
C ILE A 46 3.24 -7.66 -23.13
N ARG A 47 2.02 -7.33 -22.71
CA ARG A 47 1.73 -6.94 -21.31
C ARG A 47 2.13 -8.04 -20.32
N GLY A 48 3.00 -7.68 -19.39
CA GLY A 48 3.54 -8.58 -18.36
C GLY A 48 4.69 -9.48 -18.84
N GLN A 49 5.15 -9.36 -20.08
CA GLN A 49 6.17 -10.24 -20.67
C GLN A 49 7.31 -9.48 -21.38
N VAL A 50 7.00 -8.52 -22.25
CA VAL A 50 7.99 -7.84 -23.12
C VAL A 50 7.73 -6.33 -23.16
N ASP A 51 8.81 -5.54 -23.05
CA ASP A 51 8.86 -4.12 -23.40
C ASP A 51 10.14 -3.90 -24.22
N THR A 52 9.98 -3.71 -25.54
CA THR A 52 11.11 -3.62 -26.46
C THR A 52 10.81 -2.68 -27.64
N THR A 53 11.81 -2.45 -28.50
CA THR A 53 11.70 -1.55 -29.63
C THR A 53 12.07 -2.21 -30.96
N ALA A 54 11.38 -1.80 -32.02
CA ALA A 54 11.65 -2.24 -33.38
C ALA A 54 12.86 -1.49 -33.99
N PRO A 55 13.61 -2.13 -34.91
CA PRO A 55 13.38 -3.48 -35.43
C PRO A 55 14.00 -4.59 -34.57
N ASP A 56 15.09 -4.32 -33.85
CA ASP A 56 15.94 -5.36 -33.28
C ASP A 56 15.28 -6.15 -32.14
N GLY A 57 14.53 -5.47 -31.28
CA GLY A 57 13.79 -6.10 -30.19
C GLY A 57 12.68 -7.03 -30.69
N VAL A 58 11.89 -6.53 -31.66
CA VAL A 58 10.84 -7.33 -32.33
C VAL A 58 11.47 -8.54 -33.05
N ARG A 59 12.57 -8.34 -33.79
CA ARG A 59 13.29 -9.42 -34.48
C ARG A 59 13.74 -10.50 -33.50
N ALA A 60 14.44 -10.09 -32.43
CA ALA A 60 14.97 -11.01 -31.44
C ALA A 60 13.85 -11.82 -30.76
N TYR A 61 12.76 -11.16 -30.37
CA TYR A 61 11.64 -11.81 -29.71
C TYR A 61 10.96 -12.87 -30.59
N PHE A 62 10.54 -12.51 -31.81
CA PHE A 62 9.83 -13.44 -32.69
C PHE A 62 10.75 -14.55 -33.23
N THR A 63 12.04 -14.28 -33.42
CA THR A 63 13.02 -15.33 -33.75
C THR A 63 13.10 -16.38 -32.63
N ALA A 64 13.17 -15.94 -31.38
CA ALA A 64 13.18 -16.84 -30.23
C ALA A 64 11.86 -17.61 -30.09
N LEU A 65 10.71 -16.95 -30.31
CA LEU A 65 9.39 -17.58 -30.28
C LEU A 65 9.30 -18.70 -31.32
N PHE A 66 9.67 -18.45 -32.58
CA PHE A 66 9.60 -19.46 -33.63
C PHE A 66 10.61 -20.59 -33.44
N ALA A 67 11.77 -20.30 -32.85
CA ALA A 67 12.74 -21.33 -32.48
C ALA A 67 12.23 -22.22 -31.34
N ALA A 68 11.44 -21.67 -30.41
CA ALA A 68 10.85 -22.40 -29.28
C ALA A 68 9.65 -23.27 -29.67
N PHE A 69 8.88 -22.82 -30.66
CA PHE A 69 7.67 -23.49 -31.16
C PHE A 69 7.81 -23.82 -32.65
N PRO A 70 8.49 -24.92 -33.02
CA PRO A 70 8.79 -25.27 -34.41
C PRO A 70 7.55 -25.53 -35.27
N ASP A 71 6.40 -25.80 -34.66
CA ASP A 71 5.10 -26.08 -35.28
C ASP A 71 4.06 -24.96 -35.00
N LEU A 72 4.49 -23.76 -34.60
CA LEU A 72 3.61 -22.63 -34.29
C LEU A 72 2.65 -22.27 -35.43
N GLU A 73 1.35 -22.37 -35.19
CA GLU A 73 0.32 -21.86 -36.09
C GLU A 73 -0.33 -20.62 -35.49
N PHE A 74 -0.50 -19.58 -36.29
CA PHE A 74 -1.14 -18.33 -35.88
C PHE A 74 -2.29 -17.99 -36.81
N ARG A 75 -3.44 -17.66 -36.24
CA ARG A 75 -4.68 -17.42 -36.95
C ARG A 75 -5.31 -16.11 -36.49
N VAL A 76 -5.50 -15.17 -37.39
CA VAL A 76 -6.31 -13.98 -37.12
C VAL A 76 -7.79 -14.38 -37.07
N VAL A 77 -8.44 -14.07 -35.95
CA VAL A 77 -9.87 -14.33 -35.71
C VAL A 77 -10.72 -13.15 -36.18
N ALA A 78 -10.31 -11.92 -35.82
CA ALA A 78 -11.02 -10.72 -36.19
C ALA A 78 -10.10 -9.49 -36.21
N THR A 79 -10.40 -8.54 -37.09
CA THR A 79 -9.68 -7.25 -37.17
C THR A 79 -10.68 -6.10 -37.18
N THR A 80 -10.48 -5.13 -36.30
CA THR A 80 -11.23 -3.87 -36.26
C THR A 80 -10.28 -2.71 -36.45
N VAL A 81 -10.60 -1.78 -37.35
CA VAL A 81 -9.73 -0.64 -37.65
C VAL A 81 -10.53 0.65 -37.57
N GLN A 82 -9.98 1.64 -36.88
CA GLN A 82 -10.54 2.98 -36.81
C GLN A 82 -9.41 4.02 -36.81
N LYS A 83 -9.39 4.86 -37.84
CA LYS A 83 -8.32 5.85 -38.07
C LYS A 83 -6.95 5.14 -38.05
N GLU A 84 -6.07 5.53 -37.15
CA GLU A 84 -4.70 5.03 -36.98
C GLU A 84 -4.62 3.78 -36.09
N ARG A 85 -5.73 3.35 -35.49
CA ARG A 85 -5.73 2.21 -34.56
C ARG A 85 -6.28 0.97 -35.24
N ALA A 86 -5.59 -0.16 -35.06
CA ALA A 86 -6.05 -1.48 -35.46
C ALA A 86 -6.02 -2.43 -34.27
N VAL A 87 -7.14 -3.09 -34.00
CA VAL A 87 -7.27 -4.13 -32.98
C VAL A 87 -7.42 -5.46 -33.69
N VAL A 88 -6.53 -6.41 -33.40
CA VAL A 88 -6.50 -7.73 -34.04
C VAL A 88 -6.59 -8.81 -32.97
N ARG A 89 -7.67 -9.59 -33.01
CA ARG A 89 -7.82 -10.80 -32.19
C ARG A 89 -7.28 -12.00 -32.95
N TRP A 90 -6.58 -12.87 -32.24
CA TRP A 90 -5.92 -14.02 -32.85
C TRP A 90 -5.91 -15.23 -31.91
N GLU A 91 -5.67 -16.38 -32.53
CA GLU A 91 -5.38 -17.66 -31.89
C GLU A 91 -3.98 -18.12 -32.29
N LEU A 92 -3.27 -18.73 -31.36
CA LEU A 92 -1.96 -19.35 -31.57
C LEU A 92 -2.00 -20.77 -31.04
N SER A 93 -1.47 -21.72 -31.80
CA SER A 93 -1.21 -23.07 -31.30
C SER A 93 0.23 -23.49 -31.62
N GLY A 94 0.77 -24.43 -30.86
CA GLY A 94 2.12 -24.95 -31.10
C GLY A 94 2.61 -25.83 -29.96
N THR A 95 3.73 -26.48 -30.14
CA THR A 95 4.33 -27.40 -29.17
C THR A 95 5.65 -26.83 -28.68
N PHE A 96 5.83 -26.73 -27.36
CA PHE A 96 7.06 -26.21 -26.76
C PHE A 96 8.18 -27.25 -26.78
N ALA A 97 8.71 -27.54 -27.98
CA ALA A 97 9.66 -28.62 -28.23
C ALA A 97 11.00 -28.14 -28.81
N GLY A 98 11.14 -26.84 -29.06
CA GLY A 98 12.33 -26.25 -29.67
C GLY A 98 13.33 -25.71 -28.65
N ALA A 99 13.84 -24.51 -28.90
CA ALA A 99 14.77 -23.81 -28.01
C ALA A 99 14.11 -23.32 -26.71
N PRO A 100 14.89 -23.06 -25.64
CA PRO A 100 14.38 -22.39 -24.45
C PRO A 100 13.77 -21.02 -24.77
N PHE A 101 12.71 -20.64 -24.04
CA PHE A 101 11.98 -19.39 -24.25
C PHE A 101 11.65 -18.72 -22.93
N GLY A 102 11.94 -17.42 -22.80
CA GLY A 102 11.65 -16.66 -21.58
C GLY A 102 12.33 -17.22 -20.32
N GLY A 103 13.46 -17.93 -20.47
CA GLY A 103 14.16 -18.60 -19.37
C GLY A 103 13.60 -19.97 -18.97
N ILE A 104 12.70 -20.54 -19.78
CA ILE A 104 12.05 -21.82 -19.53
C ILE A 104 12.56 -22.85 -20.56
N GLU A 105 12.90 -24.05 -20.09
CA GLU A 105 13.29 -25.18 -20.94
C GLU A 105 12.08 -25.78 -21.67
N PRO A 106 12.25 -26.33 -22.88
CA PRO A 106 11.15 -26.91 -23.65
C PRO A 106 10.50 -28.07 -22.87
N THR A 107 9.19 -27.96 -22.67
CA THR A 107 8.43 -28.92 -21.84
C THR A 107 7.77 -30.02 -22.66
N GLY A 108 7.77 -29.90 -23.99
CA GLY A 108 7.02 -30.77 -24.90
C GLY A 108 5.50 -30.57 -24.87
N ALA A 109 5.01 -29.60 -24.09
CA ALA A 109 3.59 -29.33 -23.96
C ALA A 109 3.02 -28.71 -25.24
N ARG A 110 1.81 -29.13 -25.61
CA ARG A 110 1.00 -28.45 -26.63
C ARG A 110 0.31 -27.24 -26.02
N LEU A 111 0.34 -26.14 -26.74
CA LEU A 111 -0.27 -24.87 -26.40
C LEU A 111 -1.40 -24.53 -27.36
N GLU A 112 -2.45 -23.95 -26.80
CA GLU A 112 -3.53 -23.27 -27.51
C GLU A 112 -3.84 -21.99 -26.74
N LEU A 113 -3.56 -20.85 -27.35
CA LEU A 113 -3.63 -19.52 -26.76
C LEU A 113 -4.51 -18.61 -27.61
N GLU A 114 -5.19 -17.70 -26.93
CA GLU A 114 -5.86 -16.57 -27.54
C GLU A 114 -5.18 -15.27 -27.09
N GLY A 115 -5.24 -14.27 -27.96
CA GLY A 115 -4.73 -12.95 -27.65
C GLY A 115 -5.32 -11.86 -28.53
N MET A 116 -4.91 -10.64 -28.25
CA MET A 116 -5.23 -9.50 -29.07
C MET A 116 -4.12 -8.46 -29.05
N ASP A 117 -3.96 -7.79 -30.18
CA ASP A 117 -2.98 -6.72 -30.37
C ASP A 117 -3.71 -5.44 -30.68
N GLU A 118 -3.33 -4.36 -29.99
CA GLU A 118 -3.77 -3.01 -30.30
C GLU A 118 -2.60 -2.22 -30.91
N LEU A 119 -2.62 -2.08 -32.22
CA LEU A 119 -1.63 -1.36 -33.01
C LEU A 119 -2.00 0.11 -33.18
N THR A 120 -1.03 0.99 -32.99
CA THR A 120 -1.04 2.39 -33.45
C THR A 120 -0.18 2.50 -34.69
N ILE A 121 -0.77 2.92 -35.81
CA ILE A 121 -0.16 2.94 -37.14
C ILE A 121 -0.28 4.33 -37.75
N THR A 122 0.87 4.96 -37.99
CA THR A 122 0.98 6.31 -38.57
C THR A 122 1.97 6.26 -39.74
N ASP A 123 1.66 6.98 -40.82
CA ASP A 123 2.48 7.03 -42.05
C ASP A 123 2.81 5.65 -42.66
N GLY A 124 1.90 4.69 -42.47
CA GLY A 124 2.03 3.34 -43.03
C GLY A 124 2.95 2.41 -42.24
N LEU A 125 3.35 2.79 -41.03
CA LEU A 125 4.23 2.01 -40.16
C LEU A 125 3.65 1.88 -38.75
N ILE A 126 3.90 0.74 -38.10
CA ILE A 126 3.54 0.49 -36.71
C ILE A 126 4.45 1.34 -35.81
N GLN A 127 3.84 2.20 -35.01
CA GLN A 127 4.53 3.04 -34.01
C GLN A 127 4.51 2.37 -32.63
N GLU A 128 3.42 1.69 -32.30
CA GLU A 128 3.26 1.00 -31.02
C GLU A 128 2.33 -0.22 -31.21
N ASN A 129 2.62 -1.30 -30.50
CA ASN A 129 1.73 -2.43 -30.30
C ASN A 129 1.55 -2.71 -28.81
N ASN A 130 0.30 -2.69 -28.36
CA ASN A 130 -0.11 -3.14 -27.04
C ASN A 130 -0.77 -4.52 -27.15
N ALA A 131 0.03 -5.58 -26.97
CA ALA A 131 -0.41 -6.96 -27.08
C ALA A 131 -0.81 -7.55 -25.72
N PHE A 132 -1.95 -8.23 -25.71
CA PHE A 132 -2.52 -8.93 -24.57
C PHE A 132 -2.66 -10.41 -24.91
N THR A 133 -2.01 -11.26 -24.12
CA THR A 133 -2.03 -12.72 -24.29
C THR A 133 -2.51 -13.37 -23.00
N ASP A 134 -3.22 -14.49 -23.08
CA ASP A 134 -3.59 -15.27 -21.91
C ASP A 134 -2.37 -15.98 -21.26
N GLY A 135 -1.64 -15.22 -20.43
CA GLY A 135 -0.45 -15.71 -19.74
C GLY A 135 -0.73 -16.78 -18.68
N MET A 136 -1.94 -16.82 -18.11
CA MET A 136 -2.31 -17.84 -17.12
C MET A 136 -2.54 -19.19 -17.80
N THR A 137 -3.21 -19.20 -18.94
CA THR A 137 -3.40 -20.41 -19.75
C THR A 137 -2.05 -20.91 -20.27
N PHE A 138 -1.17 -20.02 -20.74
CA PHE A 138 0.21 -20.37 -21.09
C PHE A 138 0.93 -21.07 -19.93
N ALA A 139 1.01 -20.43 -18.76
CA ALA A 139 1.71 -20.96 -17.59
C ALA A 139 1.18 -22.33 -17.13
N ARG A 140 -0.14 -22.57 -17.24
CA ARG A 140 -0.74 -23.87 -16.92
C ARG A 140 -0.43 -24.93 -17.97
N GLN A 141 -0.56 -24.60 -19.26
CA GLN A 141 -0.35 -25.57 -20.34
C GLN A 141 1.12 -26.01 -20.43
N ILE A 142 2.09 -25.12 -20.15
CA ILE A 142 3.51 -25.53 -20.06
C ILE A 142 3.90 -26.17 -18.72
N GLY A 143 2.98 -26.25 -17.75
CA GLY A 143 3.20 -26.92 -16.47
C GLY A 143 3.87 -26.09 -15.36
N MET A 144 4.02 -24.77 -15.51
CA MET A 144 4.47 -23.89 -14.43
C MET A 144 3.42 -23.74 -13.32
N LEU A 145 2.15 -23.79 -13.67
CA LEU A 145 1.03 -23.75 -12.75
C LEU A 145 0.20 -25.05 -12.84
N PRO A 146 -0.39 -25.50 -11.73
CA PRO A 146 -1.31 -26.64 -11.78
C PRO A 146 -2.54 -26.32 -12.63
N ALA A 147 -3.12 -27.35 -13.24
CA ALA A 147 -4.36 -27.21 -13.98
C ALA A 147 -5.46 -26.62 -13.07
N GLU A 148 -6.25 -25.71 -13.63
CA GLU A 148 -7.30 -25.00 -12.91
C GLU A 148 -8.30 -25.97 -12.28
N GLY A 149 -8.59 -25.80 -10.99
CA GLY A 149 -9.53 -26.65 -10.25
C GLY A 149 -8.99 -28.03 -9.87
N SER A 150 -7.76 -28.37 -10.28
CA SER A 150 -7.13 -29.65 -9.90
C SER A 150 -6.87 -29.75 -8.39
N PRO A 151 -6.71 -30.96 -7.82
CA PRO A 151 -6.33 -31.11 -6.41
C PRO A 151 -5.01 -30.42 -6.04
N ALA A 152 -4.09 -30.26 -7.00
CA ALA A 152 -2.84 -29.53 -6.80
C ALA A 152 -3.09 -28.02 -6.68
N ASP A 153 -3.91 -27.46 -7.55
CA ASP A 153 -4.33 -26.05 -7.53
C ASP A 153 -5.03 -25.69 -6.20
N GLN A 154 -5.97 -26.54 -5.76
CA GLN A 154 -6.63 -26.37 -4.47
C GLN A 154 -5.66 -26.41 -3.27
N ARG A 155 -4.59 -27.21 -3.34
CA ARG A 155 -3.55 -27.24 -2.28
C ARG A 155 -2.73 -25.95 -2.26
N VAL A 156 -2.35 -25.43 -3.43
CA VAL A 156 -1.66 -24.13 -3.55
C VAL A 156 -2.52 -23.02 -2.95
N LEU A 157 -3.81 -22.98 -3.31
CA LEU A 157 -4.75 -21.99 -2.76
C LEU A 157 -4.90 -22.11 -1.24
N LYS A 158 -5.01 -23.34 -0.71
CA LYS A 158 -5.08 -23.56 0.75
C LYS A 158 -3.81 -23.09 1.46
N ALA A 159 -2.64 -23.38 0.91
CA ALA A 159 -1.36 -22.95 1.46
C ALA A 159 -1.23 -21.42 1.45
N PHE A 160 -1.60 -20.78 0.33
CA PHE A 160 -1.66 -19.33 0.22
C PHE A 160 -2.59 -18.72 1.29
N ASN A 161 -3.81 -19.24 1.42
CA ASN A 161 -4.77 -18.77 2.42
C ASN A 161 -4.30 -18.99 3.85
N ALA A 162 -3.60 -20.10 4.14
CA ALA A 162 -3.02 -20.34 5.46
C ALA A 162 -1.94 -19.31 5.80
N LYS A 163 -1.06 -18.98 4.84
CA LYS A 163 -0.05 -17.92 4.97
C LYS A 163 -0.71 -16.56 5.21
N SER A 164 -1.73 -16.22 4.44
CA SER A 164 -2.48 -14.96 4.59
C SER A 164 -3.16 -14.84 5.95
N ARG A 165 -3.78 -15.91 6.45
CA ARG A 165 -4.35 -15.95 7.81
C ARG A 165 -3.29 -15.77 8.88
N LEU A 166 -2.12 -16.41 8.75
CA LEU A 166 -1.04 -16.25 9.71
C LEU A 166 -0.50 -14.81 9.71
N ALA A 167 -0.31 -14.21 8.53
CA ALA A 167 0.07 -12.82 8.41
C ALA A 167 -0.97 -11.87 9.03
N SER A 168 -2.28 -12.13 8.83
CA SER A 168 -3.34 -11.30 9.42
C SER A 168 -3.38 -11.35 10.95
N ARG A 169 -2.89 -12.43 11.58
CA ARG A 169 -2.79 -12.51 13.05
C ARG A 169 -1.76 -11.54 13.62
N LEU A 170 -0.72 -11.24 12.85
CA LEU A 170 0.31 -10.25 13.18
C LEU A 170 -0.15 -8.81 12.89
N GLN A 171 -1.24 -8.64 12.12
CA GLN A 171 -1.82 -7.33 11.82
C GLN A 171 -2.71 -6.85 12.97
N ALA A 172 -3.10 -5.58 12.88
CA ALA A 172 -4.04 -4.97 13.79
C ALA A 172 -5.39 -5.71 13.84
N SER A 173 -6.17 -5.53 14.90
CA SER A 173 -7.55 -6.02 14.98
C SER A 173 -8.41 -5.38 13.90
N GLY A 174 -9.62 -5.94 13.70
CA GLY A 174 -10.68 -5.18 13.03
C GLY A 174 -11.07 -3.94 13.83
N ALA A 175 -11.88 -3.08 13.21
CA ALA A 175 -12.47 -1.91 13.87
C ALA A 175 -13.49 -2.34 14.93
N GLU A 176 -13.17 -2.11 16.19
CA GLU A 176 -14.06 -2.31 17.34
C GLU A 176 -14.82 -1.00 17.61
N HIS A 177 -16.14 -1.05 17.75
CA HIS A 177 -16.93 0.15 18.05
C HIS A 177 -16.63 0.68 19.45
N VAL A 178 -16.35 1.99 19.56
CA VAL A 178 -16.08 2.70 20.82
C VAL A 178 -17.25 3.57 21.22
N ALA A 179 -17.66 4.46 20.33
CA ALA A 179 -18.75 5.42 20.50
C ALA A 179 -19.31 5.76 19.11
N ASP A 180 -20.38 6.58 19.04
CA ASP A 180 -20.90 6.98 17.74
C ASP A 180 -19.83 7.69 16.91
N GLY A 181 -19.63 7.21 15.68
CA GLY A 181 -18.58 7.66 14.77
C GLY A 181 -17.15 7.36 15.21
N VAL A 182 -16.91 6.50 16.20
CA VAL A 182 -15.56 6.20 16.70
C VAL A 182 -15.33 4.69 16.83
N TRP A 183 -14.22 4.22 16.27
CA TRP A 183 -13.79 2.83 16.34
C TRP A 183 -12.33 2.73 16.78
N ARG A 184 -11.96 1.60 17.37
CA ARG A 184 -10.60 1.28 17.81
C ARG A 184 -10.02 0.15 16.98
N VAL A 185 -8.78 0.31 16.53
CA VAL A 185 -7.97 -0.69 15.86
C VAL A 185 -6.75 -0.96 16.74
N ARG A 186 -6.54 -2.21 17.15
CA ARG A 186 -5.49 -2.59 18.10
C ARG A 186 -4.38 -3.38 17.45
N GLY A 187 -3.13 -2.98 17.64
CA GLY A 187 -1.97 -3.70 17.14
C GLY A 187 -0.81 -3.73 18.14
N GLY A 188 0.35 -4.19 17.69
CA GLY A 188 1.48 -4.47 18.58
C GLY A 188 1.52 -5.92 19.05
N MET A 189 2.65 -6.59 18.81
CA MET A 189 2.90 -7.94 19.30
C MET A 189 3.54 -7.90 20.69
N PRO A 190 3.20 -8.82 21.62
CA PRO A 190 2.29 -9.96 21.46
C PRO A 190 0.84 -9.72 21.93
N LYS A 191 0.54 -8.63 22.65
CA LYS A 191 -0.74 -8.43 23.37
C LYS A 191 -1.72 -7.45 22.72
N LYS A 192 -1.39 -6.86 21.56
CA LYS A 192 -2.19 -5.84 20.88
C LYS A 192 -2.51 -4.63 21.75
N THR A 193 -1.49 -4.03 22.35
CA THR A 193 -1.66 -2.90 23.26
C THR A 193 -1.76 -1.55 22.55
N MET A 194 -1.26 -1.40 21.33
CA MET A 194 -1.26 -0.13 20.60
C MET A 194 -2.64 0.14 20.03
N ASN A 195 -3.21 1.30 20.34
CA ASN A 195 -4.52 1.72 19.87
C ASN A 195 -4.38 2.78 18.78
N VAL A 196 -5.14 2.61 17.71
CA VAL A 196 -5.43 3.64 16.71
C VAL A 196 -6.93 3.85 16.70
N TYR A 197 -7.37 5.10 16.67
CA TYR A 197 -8.79 5.42 16.66
C TYR A 197 -9.21 5.89 15.27
N LEU A 198 -10.20 5.22 14.69
CA LEU A 198 -10.84 5.68 13.46
C LEU A 198 -12.03 6.54 13.86
N VAL A 199 -12.06 7.78 13.39
CA VAL A 199 -13.13 8.75 13.70
C VAL A 199 -13.80 9.13 12.39
N ARG A 200 -15.14 9.11 12.35
CA ARG A 200 -15.94 9.48 11.18
C ARG A 200 -15.55 10.88 10.70
N ASP A 201 -15.21 10.99 9.42
CA ASP A 201 -14.78 12.24 8.79
C ASP A 201 -15.39 12.29 7.37
N GLY A 202 -16.50 13.01 7.22
CA GLY A 202 -17.31 12.98 6.00
C GLY A 202 -17.81 11.57 5.66
N ASP A 203 -17.56 11.12 4.43
CA ASP A 203 -17.92 9.80 3.93
C ASP A 203 -16.92 8.69 4.32
N GLY A 204 -15.82 9.05 4.98
CA GLY A 204 -14.77 8.12 5.41
C GLY A 204 -14.44 8.27 6.90
N VAL A 205 -13.19 7.96 7.24
CA VAL A 205 -12.66 8.08 8.59
C VAL A 205 -11.27 8.72 8.61
N LEU A 206 -11.01 9.59 9.57
CA LEU A 206 -9.63 9.95 9.94
C LEU A 206 -9.08 8.92 10.91
N ALA A 207 -7.77 8.73 10.91
CA ALA A 207 -7.07 7.98 11.96
C ALA A 207 -6.42 8.95 12.96
N PHE A 208 -6.81 8.84 14.22
CA PHE A 208 -6.08 9.45 15.33
C PHE A 208 -5.04 8.45 15.83
N ASP A 209 -3.77 8.84 15.70
CA ASP A 209 -2.59 7.99 15.65
C ASP A 209 -2.56 6.99 14.47
N ALA A 210 -1.39 6.42 14.23
CA ALA A 210 -1.12 5.44 13.17
C ALA A 210 -0.45 4.16 13.70
N GLY A 211 -0.26 4.02 15.00
CA GLY A 211 0.29 2.79 15.59
C GLY A 211 1.74 2.53 15.18
N ILE A 212 2.18 1.29 15.37
CA ILE A 212 3.49 0.82 14.85
C ILE A 212 3.40 0.49 13.36
N ARG A 213 4.53 0.52 12.64
CA ARG A 213 4.66 0.22 11.20
C ARG A 213 3.85 -0.99 10.72
N GLN A 214 3.85 -2.08 11.47
CA GLN A 214 3.18 -3.32 11.10
C GLN A 214 1.65 -3.20 11.06
N MET A 215 1.08 -2.12 11.59
CA MET A 215 -0.36 -1.88 11.62
C MET A 215 -0.91 -1.29 10.32
N GLY A 216 -0.08 -0.75 9.42
CA GLY A 216 -0.53 -0.02 8.22
C GLY A 216 -1.62 -0.73 7.42
N ARG A 217 -1.36 -1.98 7.00
CA ARG A 217 -2.37 -2.79 6.30
C ARG A 217 -3.64 -3.04 7.10
N GLY A 218 -3.52 -3.23 8.41
CA GLY A 218 -4.66 -3.48 9.30
C GLY A 218 -5.55 -2.23 9.42
N ILE A 219 -4.93 -1.07 9.61
CA ILE A 219 -5.60 0.24 9.66
C ILE A 219 -6.28 0.52 8.32
N ALA A 220 -5.57 0.38 7.19
CA ALA A 220 -6.13 0.60 5.86
C ALA A 220 -7.32 -0.33 5.56
N THR A 221 -7.24 -1.61 5.96
CA THR A 221 -8.34 -2.57 5.79
C THR A 221 -9.55 -2.19 6.64
N ALA A 222 -9.34 -1.82 7.90
CA ALA A 222 -10.40 -1.39 8.81
C ALA A 222 -11.08 -0.10 8.31
N ALA A 223 -10.28 0.88 7.88
CA ALA A 223 -10.80 2.14 7.34
C ALA A 223 -11.54 1.93 6.01
N ALA A 224 -11.07 1.05 5.11
CA ALA A 224 -11.78 0.76 3.86
C ALA A 224 -13.19 0.20 4.07
N GLN A 225 -13.43 -0.53 5.17
CA GLN A 225 -14.77 -1.00 5.56
C GLN A 225 -15.67 0.14 6.08
N LEU A 226 -15.09 1.29 6.38
CA LEU A 226 -15.74 2.49 6.95
C LEU A 226 -15.68 3.69 5.98
N GLY A 227 -15.46 3.46 4.68
CA GLY A 227 -15.43 4.52 3.65
C GLY A 227 -14.03 5.00 3.23
N GLY A 228 -12.97 4.48 3.85
CA GLY A 228 -11.57 4.80 3.54
C GLY A 228 -10.97 5.85 4.47
N LEU A 229 -9.63 5.94 4.48
CA LEU A 229 -8.91 6.97 5.25
C LEU A 229 -8.99 8.32 4.55
N THR A 230 -9.36 9.37 5.30
CA THR A 230 -9.33 10.76 4.82
C THR A 230 -7.99 11.43 5.12
N ARG A 231 -7.51 11.28 6.36
CA ARG A 231 -6.29 11.88 6.90
C ARG A 231 -5.83 11.16 8.17
N ILE A 232 -4.61 11.45 8.60
CA ILE A 232 -4.07 11.05 9.89
C ILE A 232 -3.88 12.29 10.76
N VAL A 233 -4.25 12.19 12.03
CA VAL A 233 -3.88 13.15 13.07
C VAL A 233 -3.03 12.40 14.08
N LEU A 234 -1.75 12.72 14.14
CA LEU A 234 -0.84 12.16 15.12
C LEU A 234 -1.11 12.83 16.47
N GLY A 235 -1.39 12.01 17.48
CA GLY A 235 -1.42 12.44 18.88
C GLY A 235 -0.05 12.92 19.33
N HIS A 236 1.02 12.28 18.85
CA HIS A 236 2.40 12.75 18.93
C HIS A 236 3.33 11.94 17.98
N ALA A 237 4.61 12.32 17.91
CA ALA A 237 5.56 11.81 16.91
C ALA A 237 6.25 10.47 17.21
N HIS A 238 5.99 9.80 18.34
CA HIS A 238 6.71 8.57 18.68
C HIS A 238 6.44 7.41 17.69
N ALA A 239 7.39 6.48 17.60
CA ALA A 239 7.39 5.37 16.65
C ALA A 239 6.12 4.49 16.69
N ASP A 240 5.49 4.37 17.85
CA ASP A 240 4.24 3.65 18.09
C ASP A 240 2.97 4.45 17.80
N HIS A 241 3.11 5.71 17.39
CA HIS A 241 2.01 6.59 17.01
C HIS A 241 2.14 7.07 15.57
N ARG A 242 3.35 7.29 15.06
CA ARG A 242 3.58 7.64 13.65
C ARG A 242 3.90 6.44 12.76
N GLY A 243 4.19 5.27 13.34
CA GLY A 243 4.90 4.18 12.68
C GLY A 243 4.30 3.70 11.37
N ALA A 244 2.97 3.68 11.22
CA ALA A 244 2.34 3.28 9.96
C ALA A 244 2.00 4.45 9.01
N ALA A 245 2.16 5.70 9.44
CA ALA A 245 1.63 6.85 8.70
C ALA A 245 2.28 7.01 7.31
N ALA A 246 3.59 6.75 7.19
CA ALA A 246 4.30 6.79 5.91
C ALA A 246 3.76 5.74 4.90
N GLU A 247 3.38 4.53 5.36
CA GLU A 247 2.81 3.49 4.49
C GLU A 247 1.38 3.85 4.04
N LEU A 248 0.61 4.50 4.91
CA LEU A 248 -0.79 4.87 4.65
C LEU A 248 -0.94 6.00 3.62
N ALA A 249 0.08 6.86 3.48
CA ALA A 249 0.19 7.86 2.41
C ALA A 249 -1.04 8.78 2.21
N VAL A 250 -1.67 9.19 3.32
CA VAL A 250 -2.74 10.19 3.36
C VAL A 250 -2.24 11.49 4.03
N PRO A 251 -2.92 12.64 3.83
CA PRO A 251 -2.59 13.88 4.54
C PRO A 251 -2.41 13.64 6.04
N THR A 252 -1.29 14.06 6.60
CA THR A 252 -0.94 13.83 8.00
C THR A 252 -0.76 15.15 8.73
N PHE A 253 -1.39 15.28 9.89
CA PHE A 253 -1.36 16.46 10.73
C PHE A 253 -0.83 16.09 12.12
N CYS A 254 -0.17 17.02 12.78
CA CYS A 254 0.26 16.89 14.17
C CYS A 254 0.29 18.29 14.81
N HIS A 255 0.62 18.37 16.10
CA HIS A 255 0.92 19.66 16.70
C HIS A 255 2.21 20.26 16.13
N ALA A 256 2.32 21.60 16.11
CA ALA A 256 3.49 22.29 15.57
C ALA A 256 4.80 21.89 16.26
N ASP A 257 4.77 21.72 17.58
CA ASP A 257 5.95 21.33 18.38
C ASP A 257 6.45 19.91 18.08
N ASP A 258 5.62 19.06 17.46
CA ASP A 258 5.96 17.69 17.10
C ASP A 258 6.31 17.53 15.60
N GLN A 259 6.17 18.60 14.81
CA GLN A 259 6.40 18.52 13.36
C GLN A 259 7.83 18.06 13.03
N ALA A 260 8.83 18.65 13.69
CA ALA A 260 10.23 18.31 13.45
C ALA A 260 10.53 16.85 13.80
N ASP A 261 9.92 16.32 14.86
CA ASP A 261 10.10 14.93 15.29
C ASP A 261 9.37 13.97 14.34
N ALA A 262 8.16 14.32 13.90
CA ALA A 262 7.39 13.52 12.96
C ALA A 262 8.07 13.42 11.58
N GLU A 263 8.70 14.50 11.13
CA GLU A 263 9.53 14.56 9.91
C GLU A 263 10.98 14.06 10.14
N GLY A 264 11.33 13.76 11.39
CA GLY A 264 12.68 13.42 11.82
C GLY A 264 12.75 12.09 12.57
N ASP A 265 13.30 12.13 13.78
CA ASP A 265 13.69 10.94 14.55
C ASP A 265 12.57 10.35 15.43
N GLY A 266 11.37 10.93 15.40
CA GLY A 266 10.23 10.47 16.18
C GLY A 266 10.42 10.66 17.69
N GLY A 267 11.11 11.71 18.12
CA GLY A 267 11.33 12.05 19.53
C GLY A 267 12.46 11.27 20.19
N ALA A 268 13.21 10.47 19.43
CA ALA A 268 14.26 9.61 19.98
C ALA A 268 15.36 10.38 20.74
N HIS A 269 15.62 11.64 20.36
CA HIS A 269 16.65 12.48 20.98
C HIS A 269 16.40 12.84 22.45
N TYR A 270 15.17 12.79 22.96
CA TYR A 270 14.88 13.01 24.40
C TYR A 270 14.61 11.72 25.18
N PHE A 271 14.66 10.54 24.54
CA PHE A 271 14.53 9.27 25.26
C PHE A 271 15.76 8.97 26.12
N ASP A 272 15.51 8.59 27.37
CA ASP A 272 16.54 8.11 28.30
C ASP A 272 16.27 6.66 28.70
N LEU A 273 16.67 5.74 27.82
CA LEU A 273 16.54 4.30 28.05
C LEU A 273 17.38 3.79 29.24
N SER A 274 18.27 4.60 29.82
CA SER A 274 19.02 4.22 31.02
C SER A 274 18.14 4.17 32.27
N LYS A 275 17.01 4.89 32.27
CA LYS A 275 15.99 4.87 33.33
C LYS A 275 15.13 3.60 33.32
N LEU A 276 15.26 2.76 32.30
CA LEU A 276 14.58 1.46 32.22
C LEU A 276 15.35 0.38 32.99
N ARG A 277 14.65 -0.69 33.35
CA ARG A 277 15.30 -1.90 33.85
C ARG A 277 16.17 -2.51 32.75
N PHE A 278 17.24 -3.23 33.11
CA PHE A 278 18.23 -3.71 32.14
C PHE A 278 17.64 -4.50 30.97
N TYR A 279 16.64 -5.34 31.22
CA TYR A 279 15.94 -6.11 30.18
C TYR A 279 15.07 -5.21 29.30
N GLY A 280 14.45 -4.17 29.88
CA GLY A 280 13.69 -3.16 29.16
C GLY A 280 14.58 -2.37 28.22
N ARG A 281 15.72 -1.86 28.71
CA ARG A 281 16.71 -1.14 27.88
C ARG A 281 17.13 -1.95 26.65
N ALA A 282 17.44 -3.23 26.82
CA ALA A 282 17.85 -4.10 25.71
C ALA A 282 16.70 -4.42 24.74
N ALA A 283 15.46 -4.55 25.24
CA ALA A 283 14.29 -4.81 24.42
C ALA A 283 13.88 -3.57 23.61
N PHE A 284 13.70 -2.42 24.28
CA PHE A 284 13.25 -1.18 23.65
C PHE A 284 14.26 -0.60 22.66
N GLY A 285 15.56 -0.77 22.89
CA GLY A 285 16.59 -0.40 21.91
C GLY A 285 16.49 -1.15 20.57
N ARG A 286 15.78 -2.29 20.53
CA ARG A 286 15.48 -3.01 19.27
C ARG A 286 14.05 -2.79 18.79
N LEU A 287 13.10 -2.65 19.71
CA LEU A 287 11.69 -2.52 19.37
C LEU A 287 11.36 -1.15 18.73
N LEU A 288 11.88 -0.05 19.28
CA LEU A 288 11.56 1.30 18.77
C LEU A 288 11.92 1.45 17.28
N PRO A 289 13.13 1.10 16.81
CA PRO A 289 13.43 1.16 15.37
C PRO A 289 12.62 0.17 14.52
N PHE A 290 12.16 -0.94 15.11
CA PHE A 290 11.34 -1.92 14.41
C PHE A 290 9.88 -1.46 14.27
N TRP A 291 9.40 -0.67 15.22
CA TRP A 291 8.06 -0.07 15.21
C TRP A 291 7.98 1.15 14.31
N ASP A 292 9.09 1.87 14.13
CA ASP A 292 9.11 3.08 13.32
C ASP A 292 9.01 2.78 11.81
N GLY A 293 8.16 3.54 11.13
CA GLY A 293 8.04 3.55 9.67
C GLY A 293 8.98 4.54 9.00
N GLY A 294 9.62 5.41 9.80
CA GLY A 294 10.46 6.51 9.36
C GLY A 294 9.72 7.85 9.30
N PRO A 295 10.41 8.91 8.85
CA PRO A 295 9.86 10.24 8.67
C PRO A 295 8.54 10.30 7.89
N VAL A 296 7.63 11.16 8.35
CA VAL A 296 6.32 11.39 7.74
C VAL A 296 6.19 12.88 7.40
N PRO A 297 5.98 13.25 6.12
CA PRO A 297 5.74 14.65 5.75
C PRO A 297 4.46 15.19 6.39
N ILE A 298 4.54 16.30 7.12
CA ILE A 298 3.38 16.89 7.77
C ILE A 298 2.70 17.87 6.81
N THR A 299 1.42 17.62 6.53
CA THR A 299 0.60 18.41 5.61
C THR A 299 0.19 19.75 6.22
N GLY A 300 -0.02 19.76 7.53
CA GLY A 300 -0.37 20.96 8.29
C GLY A 300 -0.32 20.69 9.78
N THR A 301 -0.32 21.76 10.57
CA THR A 301 -0.25 21.68 12.03
C THR A 301 -1.60 22.01 12.67
N LEU A 302 -1.81 21.49 13.88
CA LEU A 302 -2.98 21.73 14.72
C LEU A 302 -2.58 22.43 16.01
N ALA A 303 -3.49 23.24 16.54
CA ALA A 303 -3.35 23.96 17.81
C ALA A 303 -4.52 23.63 18.76
N GLU A 304 -4.38 24.01 20.03
CA GLU A 304 -5.45 23.87 21.00
C GLU A 304 -6.73 24.60 20.57
N GLY A 305 -7.87 23.90 20.66
CA GLY A 305 -9.18 24.41 20.27
C GLY A 305 -9.56 24.18 18.80
N ASP A 306 -8.65 23.71 17.95
CA ASP A 306 -8.97 23.36 16.57
C ASP A 306 -9.99 22.22 16.51
N ASP A 307 -10.90 22.26 15.52
CA ASP A 307 -11.85 21.19 15.25
C ASP A 307 -11.25 20.10 14.35
N VAL A 308 -11.36 18.86 14.80
CA VAL A 308 -10.98 17.65 14.09
C VAL A 308 -12.19 16.71 14.09
N ALA A 309 -13.01 16.83 13.06
CA ALA A 309 -14.20 15.99 12.85
C ALA A 309 -15.15 15.97 14.06
N GLY A 310 -15.44 17.17 14.62
CA GLY A 310 -16.31 17.33 15.79
C GLY A 310 -15.63 17.09 17.14
N PHE A 311 -14.31 16.87 17.16
CA PHE A 311 -13.50 16.88 18.37
C PHE A 311 -12.70 18.17 18.45
N SER A 312 -12.60 18.76 19.64
CA SER A 312 -11.67 19.84 19.95
C SER A 312 -10.29 19.26 20.28
N VAL A 313 -9.24 19.81 19.67
CA VAL A 313 -7.85 19.49 20.02
C VAL A 313 -7.52 20.07 21.41
N VAL A 314 -6.87 19.26 22.25
CA VAL A 314 -6.38 19.66 23.58
C VAL A 314 -4.88 19.41 23.63
N HIS A 315 -4.08 20.46 23.80
CA HIS A 315 -2.62 20.34 23.96
C HIS A 315 -2.26 19.87 25.37
N LEU A 316 -1.48 18.80 25.45
CA LEU A 316 -1.14 18.04 26.66
C LEU A 316 0.36 17.69 26.69
N PRO A 317 1.27 18.68 26.66
CA PRO A 317 2.71 18.46 26.55
C PRO A 317 3.28 17.66 27.74
N GLY A 318 4.48 17.13 27.57
CA GLY A 318 5.28 16.51 28.63
C GLY A 318 5.70 15.08 28.29
N HIS A 319 4.80 14.25 27.76
CA HIS A 319 5.22 12.99 27.14
C HIS A 319 6.03 13.27 25.87
N ALA A 320 5.43 14.02 24.96
CA ALA A 320 6.08 14.67 23.84
C ALA A 320 5.80 16.19 23.88
N PRO A 321 6.61 17.03 23.23
CA PRO A 321 6.41 18.48 23.19
C PRO A 321 5.02 18.87 22.65
N GLY A 322 4.60 18.22 21.57
CA GLY A 322 3.37 18.48 20.85
C GLY A 322 2.27 17.46 21.11
N LEU A 323 2.29 16.74 22.23
CA LEU A 323 1.23 15.75 22.49
C LEU A 323 -0.15 16.43 22.54
N ILE A 324 -1.09 15.91 21.75
CA ILE A 324 -2.49 16.33 21.73
C ILE A 324 -3.43 15.18 22.06
N ALA A 325 -4.57 15.53 22.66
CA ALA A 325 -5.76 14.70 22.74
C ALA A 325 -6.88 15.28 21.88
N LEU A 326 -7.85 14.43 21.54
CA LEU A 326 -9.11 14.84 20.94
C LEU A 326 -10.23 14.73 21.97
N TRP A 327 -10.92 15.84 22.21
CA TRP A 327 -12.02 15.94 23.18
C TRP A 327 -13.35 16.20 22.49
N ARG A 328 -14.37 15.40 22.81
CA ARG A 328 -15.74 15.61 22.32
C ARG A 328 -16.67 15.88 23.49
N GLY A 329 -17.22 17.09 23.53
CA GLY A 329 -18.02 17.57 24.66
C GLY A 329 -19.41 16.92 24.78
N GLU A 330 -20.02 16.49 23.67
CA GLU A 330 -21.38 15.93 23.65
C GLU A 330 -21.53 14.65 24.50
N ASP A 331 -20.53 13.76 24.42
CA ASP A 331 -20.51 12.50 25.16
C ASP A 331 -19.36 12.43 26.19
N ARG A 332 -18.60 13.52 26.33
CA ARG A 332 -17.42 13.63 27.21
C ARG A 332 -16.38 12.54 26.94
N LEU A 333 -16.19 12.22 25.66
CA LEU A 333 -15.20 11.25 25.18
C LEU A 333 -13.85 11.94 24.96
N ALA A 334 -12.79 11.37 25.55
CA ALA A 334 -11.42 11.81 25.31
C ALA A 334 -10.61 10.68 24.62
N LEU A 335 -10.02 10.96 23.46
CA LEU A 335 -8.98 10.13 22.85
C LEU A 335 -7.63 10.76 23.19
N THR A 336 -6.82 10.10 24.01
CA THR A 336 -5.80 10.81 24.79
C THR A 336 -4.38 10.56 24.37
N SER A 337 -4.16 9.71 23.34
CA SER A 337 -2.85 9.22 22.97
C SER A 337 -2.10 8.79 24.25
N ASP A 338 -0.84 9.22 24.41
CA ASP A 338 0.01 8.83 25.54
C ASP A 338 0.03 9.86 26.68
N CYS A 339 -1.04 10.62 26.88
CA CYS A 339 -1.18 11.50 28.04
C CYS A 339 -1.01 10.72 29.37
N PHE A 340 -1.51 9.48 29.43
CA PHE A 340 -1.32 8.57 30.56
C PHE A 340 -1.26 7.11 30.08
N TYR A 341 -0.74 6.22 30.93
CA TYR A 341 -0.73 4.78 30.68
C TYR A 341 -1.64 4.02 31.65
N THR A 342 -2.35 3.00 31.15
CA THR A 342 -3.07 1.98 31.95
C THR A 342 -2.35 0.63 31.92
N VAL A 343 -1.18 0.57 31.28
CA VAL A 343 -0.33 -0.60 31.16
C VAL A 343 1.10 -0.20 31.42
N ASP A 344 1.87 -1.09 32.02
CA ASP A 344 3.31 -0.92 32.09
C ASP A 344 3.99 -1.39 30.80
N PRO A 345 4.60 -0.51 29.98
CA PRO A 345 5.20 -0.92 28.73
C PRO A 345 6.38 -1.89 28.94
N GLN A 346 7.05 -1.89 30.10
CA GLN A 346 8.14 -2.83 30.38
C GLN A 346 7.68 -4.24 30.77
N THR A 347 6.52 -4.36 31.43
CA THR A 347 6.05 -5.64 31.99
C THR A 347 4.77 -6.15 31.34
N THR A 348 4.07 -5.29 30.60
CA THR A 348 2.75 -5.51 30.00
C THR A 348 1.66 -5.87 31.01
N ILE A 349 1.85 -5.45 32.27
CA ILE A 349 0.89 -5.60 33.36
C ILE A 349 -0.05 -4.38 33.34
N TYR A 350 -1.35 -4.66 33.34
CA TYR A 350 -2.39 -3.63 33.39
C TYR A 350 -2.56 -3.10 34.82
N GLY A 351 -2.94 -1.84 34.95
CA GLY A 351 -3.12 -1.19 36.24
C GLY A 351 -3.89 0.12 36.15
N PRO A 352 -4.01 0.85 37.27
CA PRO A 352 -4.59 2.19 37.28
C PRO A 352 -3.80 3.15 36.37
N PRO A 353 -4.41 4.28 35.94
CA PRO A 353 -3.71 5.29 35.17
C PRO A 353 -2.47 5.78 35.90
N ARG A 354 -1.41 6.08 35.14
CA ARG A 354 -0.13 6.59 35.66
C ARG A 354 0.53 7.51 34.66
N VAL A 355 1.44 8.35 35.16
CA VAL A 355 2.28 9.21 34.34
C VAL A 355 3.14 8.35 33.39
N PRO A 356 3.32 8.76 32.12
CA PRO A 356 4.23 8.08 31.20
C PRO A 356 5.62 7.91 31.80
N LEU A 357 6.28 6.77 31.51
CA LEU A 357 7.60 6.49 32.09
C LEU A 357 8.61 7.58 31.73
N ALA A 358 9.40 8.01 32.72
CA ALA A 358 10.43 9.04 32.55
C ALA A 358 11.54 8.70 31.52
N ALA A 359 11.58 7.45 31.05
CA ALA A 359 12.47 7.01 29.97
C ALA A 359 11.97 7.43 28.58
N PHE A 360 10.66 7.65 28.43
CA PHE A 360 9.98 7.93 27.17
C PHE A 360 9.26 9.28 27.17
N ASN A 361 9.28 10.03 28.28
CA ASN A 361 8.71 11.37 28.33
C ASN A 361 9.82 12.44 28.30
N GLN A 362 9.48 13.59 27.73
CA GLN A 362 10.35 14.76 27.70
C GLN A 362 10.43 15.43 29.09
N ASP A 363 9.29 15.64 29.75
CA ASP A 363 9.16 16.29 31.04
C ASP A 363 8.03 15.64 31.86
N THR A 364 8.42 15.00 32.98
CA THR A 364 7.49 14.28 33.86
C THR A 364 6.56 15.22 34.62
N GLU A 365 7.01 16.40 35.06
CA GLU A 365 6.16 17.32 35.80
C GLU A 365 5.17 18.03 34.87
N GLN A 366 5.61 18.35 33.65
CA GLN A 366 4.71 18.85 32.61
C GLN A 366 3.66 17.78 32.22
N ALA A 367 4.06 16.50 32.13
CA ALA A 367 3.11 15.41 31.88
C ALA A 367 2.07 15.28 33.02
N ARG A 368 2.48 15.42 34.29
CA ARG A 368 1.53 15.49 35.41
C ARG A 368 0.55 16.66 35.27
N ALA A 369 1.05 17.84 34.90
CA ALA A 369 0.21 19.02 34.68
C ALA A 369 -0.82 18.76 33.57
N SER A 370 -0.42 18.12 32.48
CA SER A 370 -1.31 17.73 31.39
C SER A 370 -2.37 16.71 31.81
N ILE A 371 -2.02 15.72 32.64
CA ILE A 371 -3.00 14.78 33.21
C ILE A 371 -4.03 15.51 34.08
N ARG A 372 -3.62 16.48 34.91
CA ARG A 372 -4.55 17.31 35.70
C ARG A 372 -5.43 18.18 34.80
N LYS A 373 -4.86 18.78 33.75
CA LYS A 373 -5.61 19.53 32.74
C LYS A 373 -6.72 18.66 32.15
N LEU A 374 -6.39 17.44 31.72
CA LEU A 374 -7.36 16.48 31.18
C LEU A 374 -8.43 16.09 32.21
N ALA A 375 -8.06 15.89 33.48
CA ALA A 375 -9.01 15.60 34.55
C ALA A 375 -10.06 16.73 34.72
N GLY A 376 -9.65 17.99 34.52
CA GLY A 376 -10.52 19.17 34.56
C GLY A 376 -11.64 19.19 33.50
N TYR A 377 -11.50 18.43 32.41
CA TYR A 377 -12.58 18.24 31.42
C TYR A 377 -13.68 17.27 31.90
N ALA A 378 -13.46 16.59 33.04
CA ALA A 378 -14.33 15.56 33.59
C ALA A 378 -14.81 14.53 32.54
N PRO A 379 -13.90 13.81 31.86
CA PRO A 379 -14.28 12.83 30.84
C PRO A 379 -15.20 11.75 31.41
N ALA A 380 -16.18 11.31 30.63
CA ALA A 380 -16.97 10.12 30.97
C ALA A 380 -16.18 8.83 30.68
N ALA A 381 -15.34 8.87 29.64
CA ALA A 381 -14.39 7.83 29.30
C ALA A 381 -13.15 8.45 28.64
N ALA A 382 -11.97 7.95 28.99
CA ALA A 382 -10.71 8.32 28.36
C ALA A 382 -10.04 7.11 27.71
N TRP A 383 -9.73 7.24 26.42
CA TRP A 383 -9.26 6.18 25.54
C TRP A 383 -7.79 6.44 25.17
N PRO A 384 -6.84 5.79 25.86
CA PRO A 384 -5.42 6.03 25.67
C PRO A 384 -4.86 5.38 24.40
N GLY A 385 -3.65 5.81 24.02
CA GLY A 385 -2.84 5.21 22.97
C GLY A 385 -2.47 3.76 23.23
N HIS A 386 -2.50 3.33 24.50
CA HIS A 386 -2.20 1.95 24.89
C HIS A 386 -3.26 1.32 25.77
N ALA A 387 -3.53 0.04 25.54
CA ALA A 387 -4.31 -0.82 26.42
C ALA A 387 -5.78 -0.38 26.55
N GLU A 388 -6.38 -0.60 27.73
CA GLU A 388 -7.82 -0.44 27.94
C GLU A 388 -8.20 1.00 28.29
N PRO A 389 -9.44 1.42 27.98
CA PRO A 389 -9.94 2.72 28.38
C PRO A 389 -10.05 2.86 29.89
N LEU A 390 -9.94 4.11 30.34
CA LEU A 390 -10.29 4.52 31.68
C LEU A 390 -11.77 4.90 31.72
N THR A 391 -12.53 4.23 32.58
CA THR A 391 -13.98 4.43 32.77
C THR A 391 -14.30 4.51 34.26
N GLY A 392 -15.50 4.96 34.62
CA GLY A 392 -15.90 5.19 36.01
C GLY A 392 -15.61 6.62 36.44
N ASP A 393 -14.99 6.81 37.61
CA ASP A 393 -14.55 8.14 38.07
C ASP A 393 -13.19 8.51 37.43
N VAL A 394 -13.26 8.84 36.14
CA VAL A 394 -12.09 9.13 35.31
C VAL A 394 -11.30 10.31 35.87
N ALA A 395 -11.99 11.39 36.27
CA ALA A 395 -11.34 12.60 36.78
C ALA A 395 -10.55 12.31 38.06
N ALA A 396 -11.15 11.62 39.05
CA ALA A 396 -10.44 11.28 40.29
C ALA A 396 -9.26 10.33 40.03
N ALA A 397 -9.41 9.36 39.13
CA ALA A 397 -8.34 8.44 38.77
C ALA A 397 -7.15 9.16 38.10
N LEU A 398 -7.41 10.14 37.22
CA LEU A 398 -6.37 10.96 36.61
C LEU A 398 -5.69 11.90 37.62
N GLU A 399 -6.44 12.52 38.52
CA GLU A 399 -5.87 13.33 39.61
C GLU A 399 -4.95 12.49 40.51
N GLN A 400 -5.38 11.27 40.84
CA GLN A 400 -4.56 10.34 41.61
C GLN A 400 -3.29 9.96 40.85
N ALA A 401 -3.37 9.68 39.54
CA ALA A 401 -2.23 9.36 38.70
C ALA A 401 -1.19 10.50 38.71
N ALA A 402 -1.66 11.74 38.50
CA ALA A 402 -0.81 12.92 38.51
C ALA A 402 -0.14 13.19 39.87
N ALA A 403 -0.74 12.73 40.97
CA ALA A 403 -0.22 12.93 42.32
C ALA A 403 0.74 11.84 42.82
N THR A 404 0.63 10.60 42.32
CA THR A 404 1.20 9.42 43.02
C THR A 404 2.26 8.65 42.23
N THR A 405 2.33 8.81 40.92
CA THR A 405 3.27 8.08 40.03
C THR A 405 4.17 9.05 39.34
#